data_AF-A0A4T0UKQ2-F1
#
_entry.id   AF-A0A4T0UKQ2-F1
#
_cell.length_a   1.000
_cell.length_b   1.000
_cell.length_c   1.000
_cell.angle_alpha   90.00
_cell.angle_beta   90.00
_cell.angle_gamma   90.00
#
_symmetry.space_group_name_H-M   'P 1'
#
loop_
_entity.id
_entity.type
_entity.pdbx_description
1 polymer ?
#
loop_
_entity_poly.entity_id
_entity_poly.type
_entity_poly.pdbx_seq_one_letter_code
_entity_poly.pdbx_strand_id
1 'polypeptide(L)'
;MLEARLRAALHEADAHQAALEEALADWQATQPVDSLAQLAADKALKRLADQIRFRLMNLQDALGLRLIPATLGMLAEPYEGWPMQDRLSRLEKLGYLDAIQWLMWWDLCNRLAHEYPDDVAGCWANLQQAVMAAGDMLVLYRRWRQLLQGRGY
;
A
#
# COMPACT_ATOMS: atom_id res chain seq x y z
N MET A 1 5.58 -22.72 -11.57
CA MET A 1 6.12 -21.36 -11.84
C MET A 1 5.22 -20.27 -11.26
N LEU A 2 3.91 -20.32 -11.49
CA LEU A 2 2.94 -19.35 -10.94
C LEU A 2 2.90 -19.34 -9.41
N GLU A 3 2.84 -20.52 -8.78
CA GLU A 3 2.88 -20.63 -7.30
C GLU A 3 4.14 -20.01 -6.68
N ALA A 4 5.30 -20.16 -7.32
CA ALA A 4 6.54 -19.55 -6.85
C ALA A 4 6.50 -18.02 -6.96
N ARG A 5 5.91 -17.48 -8.04
CA ARG A 5 5.71 -16.04 -8.21
C ARG A 5 4.73 -15.50 -7.17
N LEU A 6 3.62 -16.19 -6.94
CA LEU A 6 2.66 -15.83 -5.89
C LEU A 6 3.34 -15.83 -4.53
N ARG A 7 4.06 -16.91 -4.18
CA ARG A 7 4.77 -17.00 -2.90
C ARG A 7 5.78 -15.88 -2.70
N ALA A 8 6.54 -15.52 -3.74
CA ALA A 8 7.48 -14.41 -3.67
C ALA A 8 6.77 -13.06 -3.48
N ALA A 9 5.71 -12.80 -4.24
CA ALA A 9 4.91 -11.58 -4.11
C ALA A 9 4.28 -11.45 -2.72
N LEU A 10 3.78 -12.57 -2.18
CA LEU A 10 3.23 -12.63 -0.83
C LEU A 10 4.28 -12.40 0.23
N HIS A 11 5.45 -13.03 0.12
CA HIS A 11 6.53 -12.87 1.09
C HIS A 11 7.00 -11.41 1.19
N GLU A 12 7.14 -10.74 0.05
CA GLU A 12 7.50 -9.32 0.01
C GLU A 12 6.41 -8.43 0.61
N ALA A 13 5.15 -8.63 0.20
CA ALA A 13 4.03 -7.84 0.72
C ALA A 13 3.79 -8.08 2.22
N ASP A 14 3.92 -9.32 2.71
CA ASP A 14 3.83 -9.68 4.14
C ASP A 14 4.90 -8.91 4.95
N ALA A 15 6.12 -8.78 4.43
CA ALA A 15 7.20 -8.04 5.11
C ALA A 15 6.92 -6.54 5.20
N HIS A 16 6.36 -5.93 4.13
CA HIS A 16 5.95 -4.53 4.16
C HIS A 16 4.72 -4.30 5.03
N GLN A 17 3.76 -5.24 5.02
CA GLN A 17 2.58 -5.22 5.88
C GLN A 17 2.98 -5.18 7.35
N ALA A 18 3.82 -6.12 7.81
CA ALA A 18 4.20 -6.22 9.22
C ALA A 18 4.89 -4.93 9.71
N ALA A 19 5.85 -4.41 8.94
CA ALA A 19 6.55 -3.18 9.30
C ALA A 19 5.64 -1.94 9.26
N LEU A 20 4.66 -1.89 8.36
CA LEU A 20 3.71 -0.78 8.27
C LEU A 20 2.69 -0.82 9.42
N GLU A 21 2.27 -2.02 9.83
CA GLU A 21 1.40 -2.24 10.99
C GLU A 21 2.06 -1.72 12.28
N GLU A 22 3.31 -2.10 12.52
CA GLU A 22 4.09 -1.61 13.68
C GLU A 22 4.22 -0.08 13.65
N ALA A 23 4.60 0.49 12.50
CA ALA A 23 4.76 1.93 12.36
C ALA A 23 3.45 2.71 12.59
N LEU A 24 2.31 2.17 12.13
CA LEU A 24 1.01 2.80 12.38
C LEU A 24 0.58 2.69 13.84
N ALA A 25 0.89 1.58 14.52
CA ALA A 25 0.61 1.44 15.94
C ALA A 25 1.42 2.45 16.77
N ASP A 26 2.71 2.60 16.47
CA ASP A 26 3.57 3.60 17.08
C ASP A 26 3.08 5.02 16.78
N TRP A 27 2.65 5.29 15.55
CA TRP A 27 2.12 6.60 15.16
C TRP A 27 0.88 6.97 15.95
N GLN A 28 -0.03 6.00 16.14
CA GLN A 28 -1.24 6.17 16.94
C GLN A 28 -0.91 6.43 18.42
N ALA A 29 0.12 5.78 18.97
CA ALA A 29 0.58 6.00 20.34
C ALA A 29 1.21 7.39 20.55
N THR A 30 1.66 8.04 19.48
CA THR A 30 2.25 9.40 19.53
C THR A 30 1.23 10.53 19.31
N GLN A 31 -0.04 10.21 19.06
CA GLN A 31 -1.06 11.24 18.83
C GLN A 31 -1.38 12.05 20.09
N PRO A 32 -1.67 13.37 19.96
CA PRO A 32 -1.82 14.10 18.71
C PRO A 32 -0.50 14.60 18.11
N VAL A 33 -0.40 14.53 16.78
CA VAL A 33 0.61 15.24 15.98
C VAL A 33 -0.13 16.20 15.04
N ASP A 34 0.13 17.50 15.19
CA ASP A 34 -0.71 18.54 14.55
C ASP A 34 0.00 19.32 13.44
N SER A 35 1.32 19.14 13.27
CA SER A 35 2.07 19.86 12.24
C SER A 35 3.40 19.20 11.85
N LEU A 36 3.90 19.58 10.66
CA LEU A 36 5.26 19.25 10.24
C LEU A 36 6.35 19.88 11.12
N ALA A 37 6.07 21.01 11.78
CA ALA A 37 7.04 21.63 12.68
C ALA A 37 7.32 20.75 13.90
N GLN A 38 6.29 20.11 14.46
CA GLN A 38 6.42 19.13 15.55
C GLN A 38 7.23 17.90 15.10
N LEU A 39 6.94 17.38 13.91
CA LEU A 39 7.73 16.32 13.28
C LEU A 39 9.20 16.71 13.08
N ALA A 40 9.46 17.92 12.60
CA ALA A 40 10.82 18.40 12.36
C ALA A 40 11.61 18.57 13.67
N ALA A 41 10.93 18.93 14.77
CA ALA A 41 11.54 19.07 16.09
C ALA A 41 11.82 17.72 16.77
N ASP A 42 11.07 16.66 16.44
CA ASP A 42 11.22 15.32 17.01
C ASP A 42 11.76 14.31 15.99
N LYS A 43 13.02 13.91 16.19
CA LYS A 43 13.70 12.94 15.31
C LYS A 43 13.01 11.58 15.26
N ALA A 44 12.38 11.13 16.35
CA ALA A 44 11.66 9.86 16.39
C ALA A 44 10.38 9.95 15.55
N LEU A 45 9.57 11.00 15.75
CA LEU A 45 8.38 11.24 14.94
C LEU A 45 8.70 11.38 13.45
N LYS A 46 9.76 12.14 13.12
CA LYS A 46 10.19 12.28 11.72
C LYS A 46 10.50 10.92 11.09
N ARG A 47 11.32 10.12 11.76
CA ARG A 47 11.70 8.77 11.28
C ARG A 47 10.48 7.86 11.14
N LEU A 48 9.52 7.98 12.05
CA LEU A 48 8.29 7.21 12.01
C LEU A 48 7.43 7.60 10.80
N ALA A 49 7.24 8.89 10.54
CA ALA A 49 6.54 9.38 9.35
C ALA A 49 7.23 8.91 8.05
N ASP A 50 8.56 9.02 7.98
CA ASP A 50 9.34 8.54 6.85
C ASP A 50 9.20 7.03 6.64
N GLN A 51 9.16 6.25 7.73
CA GLN A 51 8.94 4.80 7.68
C GLN A 51 7.54 4.46 7.15
N ILE A 52 6.49 5.16 7.60
CA ILE A 52 5.11 4.94 7.11
C ILE A 52 5.04 5.20 5.61
N ARG A 53 5.54 6.36 5.15
CA ARG A 53 5.58 6.71 3.71
C ARG A 53 6.31 5.64 2.91
N PHE A 54 7.51 5.26 3.35
CA PHE A 54 8.33 4.27 2.67
C PHE A 54 7.62 2.91 2.60
N ARG A 55 7.07 2.42 3.72
CA ARG A 55 6.42 1.11 3.76
C ARG A 55 5.10 1.09 2.99
N LEU A 56 4.32 2.17 3.00
CA LEU A 56 3.13 2.34 2.17
C LEU A 56 3.47 2.23 0.67
N MET A 57 4.44 3.02 0.19
CA MET A 57 4.82 3.01 -1.23
C MET A 57 5.31 1.62 -1.67
N ASN A 58 6.17 0.98 -0.86
CA ASN A 58 6.66 -0.36 -1.20
C ASN A 58 5.57 -1.44 -1.12
N LEU A 59 4.61 -1.33 -0.18
CA LEU A 59 3.46 -2.24 -0.15
C LEU A 59 2.64 -2.05 -1.43
N GLN A 60 2.33 -0.81 -1.81
CA GLN A 60 1.61 -0.49 -3.05
C GLN A 60 2.31 -1.08 -4.28
N ASP A 61 3.64 -0.93 -4.38
CA ASP A 61 4.43 -1.49 -5.47
C ASP A 61 4.43 -3.03 -5.47
N ALA A 62 4.61 -3.66 -4.31
CA ALA A 62 4.60 -5.12 -4.19
C ALA A 62 3.24 -5.69 -4.60
N LEU A 63 2.15 -5.06 -4.15
CA LEU A 63 0.80 -5.44 -4.52
C LEU A 63 0.54 -5.20 -6.02
N GLY A 64 0.89 -4.02 -6.53
CA GLY A 64 0.56 -3.61 -7.89
C GLY A 64 1.37 -4.30 -8.98
N LEU A 65 2.68 -4.39 -8.78
CA LEU A 65 3.60 -4.89 -9.81
C LEU A 65 3.75 -6.42 -9.76
N ARG A 66 3.55 -7.03 -8.58
CA ARG A 66 3.83 -8.46 -8.36
C ARG A 66 2.60 -9.25 -7.95
N LEU A 67 1.83 -8.79 -6.95
CA LEU A 67 0.67 -9.56 -6.49
C LEU A 67 -0.50 -9.57 -7.47
N ILE A 68 -0.80 -8.44 -8.14
CA ILE A 68 -1.85 -8.37 -9.19
C ILE A 68 -1.62 -9.44 -10.27
N PRO A 69 -0.48 -9.47 -10.99
CA PRO A 69 -0.29 -10.46 -12.05
C PRO A 69 -0.18 -11.89 -11.49
N ALA A 70 0.41 -12.09 -10.31
CA ALA A 70 0.47 -13.42 -9.70
C ALA A 70 -0.92 -13.95 -9.33
N THR A 71 -1.78 -13.11 -8.77
CA THR A 71 -3.17 -13.45 -8.44
C THR A 71 -3.96 -13.81 -9.69
N LEU A 72 -3.92 -12.96 -10.72
CA LEU A 72 -4.61 -13.23 -11.99
C LEU A 72 -4.14 -14.54 -12.63
N GLY A 73 -2.83 -14.81 -12.61
CA GLY A 73 -2.27 -16.08 -13.08
C GLY A 73 -2.77 -17.30 -12.30
N MET A 74 -2.84 -17.22 -10.96
CA MET A 74 -3.38 -18.31 -10.14
C MET A 74 -4.88 -18.52 -10.33
N LEU A 75 -5.59 -17.52 -10.82
CA LEU A 75 -7.01 -17.60 -11.18
C LEU A 75 -7.25 -18.03 -12.63
N ALA A 76 -6.18 -18.33 -13.38
CA ALA A 76 -6.22 -18.67 -14.80
C ALA A 76 -6.92 -17.60 -15.67
N GLU A 77 -6.82 -16.33 -15.27
CA GLU A 77 -7.29 -15.20 -16.06
C GLU A 77 -6.33 -14.97 -17.24
N PRO A 78 -6.82 -14.68 -18.47
CA PRO A 78 -5.97 -14.44 -19.63
C PRO A 78 -5.45 -13.00 -19.63
N TYR A 79 -4.73 -12.62 -18.58
CA TYR A 79 -4.34 -11.23 -18.30
C TYR A 79 -3.10 -10.78 -19.08
N GLU A 80 -2.41 -11.70 -19.75
CA GLU A 80 -1.22 -11.42 -20.54
C GLU A 80 -1.56 -10.42 -21.66
N GLY A 81 -0.99 -9.22 -21.56
CA GLY A 81 -1.25 -8.11 -22.50
C GLY A 81 -2.30 -7.10 -22.04
N TRP A 82 -3.03 -7.37 -20.94
CA TRP A 82 -3.97 -6.39 -20.41
C TRP A 82 -3.25 -5.16 -19.85
N PRO A 83 -3.74 -3.93 -20.14
CA PRO A 83 -3.32 -2.73 -19.44
C PRO A 83 -3.71 -2.82 -17.95
N MET A 84 -3.10 -1.98 -17.12
CA MET A 84 -3.34 -2.01 -15.66
C MET A 84 -4.82 -1.80 -15.32
N GLN A 85 -5.51 -0.89 -16.02
CA GLN A 85 -6.93 -0.61 -15.78
C GLN A 85 -7.83 -1.85 -15.94
N ASP A 86 -7.56 -2.69 -16.94
CA ASP A 86 -8.34 -3.92 -17.17
C ASP A 86 -8.06 -4.96 -16.08
N ARG A 87 -6.81 -5.05 -15.60
CA ARG A 87 -6.44 -5.92 -14.48
C ARG A 87 -7.16 -5.51 -13.19
N LEU A 88 -7.20 -4.21 -12.89
CA LEU A 88 -7.92 -3.67 -11.73
C LEU A 88 -9.41 -3.94 -11.84
N SER A 89 -10.01 -3.66 -13.00
CA SER A 89 -11.43 -3.91 -13.25
C SER A 89 -11.78 -5.40 -13.11
N ARG A 90 -10.87 -6.29 -13.51
CA ARG A 90 -11.07 -7.74 -13.32
C ARG A 90 -10.98 -8.15 -11.86
N LEU A 91 -9.95 -7.69 -11.14
CA LEU A 91 -9.77 -8.00 -9.71
C LEU A 91 -10.90 -7.45 -8.84
N GLU A 92 -11.47 -6.30 -9.20
CA GLU A 92 -12.66 -5.73 -8.56
C GLU A 92 -13.88 -6.66 -8.71
N LYS A 93 -14.17 -7.12 -9.93
CA LYS A 93 -15.25 -8.10 -10.17
C LYS A 93 -15.02 -9.43 -9.43
N LEU A 94 -13.77 -9.79 -9.17
CA LEU A 94 -13.38 -10.97 -8.41
C LEU A 94 -13.37 -10.73 -6.88
N GLY A 95 -13.59 -9.50 -6.43
CA GLY A 95 -13.73 -9.11 -5.03
C GLY A 95 -12.41 -8.83 -4.29
N TYR A 96 -11.30 -8.66 -5.02
CA TYR A 96 -9.97 -8.46 -4.43
C TYR A 96 -9.66 -7.01 -4.06
N LEU A 97 -10.19 -6.03 -4.80
CA LEU A 97 -9.95 -4.60 -4.59
C LEU A 97 -11.09 -3.73 -5.13
N ASP A 98 -11.06 -2.44 -4.81
CA ASP A 98 -11.85 -1.41 -5.49
C ASP A 98 -10.91 -0.63 -6.43
N ALA A 99 -11.26 -0.54 -7.71
CA ALA A 99 -10.37 -0.02 -8.73
C ALA A 99 -10.16 1.50 -8.60
N ILE A 100 -11.19 2.23 -8.17
CA ILE A 100 -11.12 3.68 -7.98
C ILE A 100 -10.23 4.00 -6.78
N GLN A 101 -10.47 3.32 -5.65
CA GLN A 101 -9.67 3.47 -4.44
C GLN A 101 -8.21 3.12 -4.68
N TRP A 102 -7.95 2.07 -5.46
CA TRP A 102 -6.60 1.70 -5.85
C TRP A 102 -5.88 2.82 -6.61
N LEU A 103 -6.56 3.42 -7.60
CA LEU A 103 -5.99 4.54 -8.38
C LEU A 103 -5.75 5.77 -7.51
N MET A 104 -6.62 6.04 -6.53
CA MET A 104 -6.42 7.13 -5.57
C MET A 104 -5.16 6.92 -4.72
N TRP A 105 -4.89 5.70 -4.25
CA TRP A 105 -3.66 5.41 -3.52
C TRP A 105 -2.42 5.49 -4.40
N TRP A 106 -2.52 5.05 -5.67
CA TRP A 106 -1.43 5.17 -6.62
C TRP A 106 -1.06 6.64 -6.87
N ASP A 107 -2.06 7.50 -7.07
CA ASP A 107 -1.87 8.95 -7.22
C ASP A 107 -1.27 9.60 -5.95
N LEU A 108 -1.73 9.18 -4.75
CA LEU A 108 -1.12 9.61 -3.49
C LEU A 108 0.35 9.19 -3.38
N CYS A 109 0.69 7.93 -3.70
CA CYS A 109 2.08 7.45 -3.67
C CYS A 109 2.95 8.20 -4.68
N ASN A 110 2.41 8.52 -5.86
CA ASN A 110 3.12 9.35 -6.84
C ASN A 110 3.38 10.76 -6.30
N ARG A 111 2.43 11.39 -5.59
CA ARG A 111 2.67 12.68 -4.94
C ARG A 111 3.74 12.58 -3.85
N LEU A 112 3.67 11.56 -2.99
CA LEU A 112 4.65 11.33 -1.92
C LEU A 112 6.09 11.19 -2.46
N ALA A 113 6.27 10.56 -3.63
CA ALA A 113 7.57 10.40 -4.26
C ALA A 113 8.15 11.70 -4.84
N HIS A 114 7.31 12.73 -5.07
CA HIS A 114 7.69 13.99 -5.73
C HIS A 114 7.37 15.22 -4.88
N GLU A 115 7.30 15.08 -3.54
CA GLU A 115 7.00 16.20 -2.65
C GLU A 115 8.04 17.32 -2.76
N TYR A 116 7.55 18.56 -2.81
CA TYR A 116 8.38 19.76 -2.77
C TYR A 116 8.53 20.23 -1.31
N PRO A 117 9.75 20.33 -0.77
CA PRO A 117 9.98 20.69 0.64
C PRO A 117 9.39 22.05 1.06
N ASP A 118 9.25 22.97 0.10
CA ASP A 118 8.75 24.32 0.36
C ASP A 118 7.21 24.38 0.48
N ASP A 119 6.49 23.34 0.05
CA ASP A 119 5.04 23.22 0.21
C ASP A 119 4.70 22.49 1.53
N VAL A 120 4.85 23.21 2.64
CA VAL A 120 4.62 22.68 3.99
C VAL A 120 3.17 22.20 4.17
N ALA A 121 2.19 22.93 3.64
CA ALA A 121 0.78 22.58 3.77
C ALA A 121 0.45 21.30 2.97
N GLY A 122 0.95 21.20 1.74
CA GLY A 122 0.81 20.01 0.92
C GLY A 122 1.49 18.78 1.53
N CYS A 123 2.73 18.92 2.00
CA CYS A 123 3.47 17.84 2.67
C CYS A 123 2.74 17.33 3.92
N TRP A 124 2.10 18.22 4.69
CA TRP A 124 1.31 17.84 5.86
C TRP A 124 0.04 17.08 5.45
N ALA A 125 -0.72 17.62 4.49
CA ALA A 125 -1.94 16.99 4.00
C ALA A 125 -1.68 15.61 3.36
N ASN A 126 -0.57 15.47 2.63
CA ASN A 126 -0.15 14.20 2.05
C ASN A 126 0.24 13.19 3.14
N LEU A 127 0.94 13.60 4.20
CA LEU A 127 1.26 12.70 5.32
C LEU A 127 -0.01 12.19 6.02
N GLN A 128 -0.98 13.07 6.29
CA GLN A 128 -2.24 12.67 6.88
C GLN A 128 -2.99 11.67 5.98
N GLN A 129 -3.05 11.93 4.68
CA GLN A 129 -3.61 11.00 3.70
C GLN A 129 -2.83 9.67 3.65
N ALA A 130 -1.50 9.71 3.77
CA ALA A 130 -0.66 8.51 3.76
C ALA A 130 -0.93 7.61 4.97
N VAL A 131 -1.09 8.19 6.17
CA VAL A 131 -1.44 7.44 7.39
C VAL A 131 -2.79 6.74 7.22
N MET A 132 -3.80 7.45 6.69
CA MET A 132 -5.13 6.86 6.44
C MET A 132 -5.06 5.77 5.37
N ALA A 133 -4.44 6.05 4.22
CA ALA A 133 -4.28 5.11 3.13
C ALA A 133 -3.50 3.85 3.53
N ALA A 134 -2.51 3.98 4.42
CA ALA A 134 -1.78 2.86 4.97
C ALA A 134 -2.69 1.92 5.78
N GLY A 135 -3.55 2.47 6.64
CA GLY A 135 -4.54 1.67 7.37
C GLY A 135 -5.48 0.91 6.42
N ASP A 136 -6.02 1.60 5.42
CA ASP A 136 -6.97 1.00 4.48
C ASP A 136 -6.31 -0.05 3.56
N MET A 137 -5.08 0.19 3.11
CA MET A 137 -4.33 -0.75 2.27
C MET A 137 -3.93 -2.02 3.04
N LEU A 138 -3.64 -1.91 4.34
CA LEU A 138 -3.44 -3.07 5.20
C LEU A 138 -4.72 -3.91 5.30
N VAL A 139 -5.87 -3.28 5.49
CA VAL A 139 -7.18 -3.98 5.52
C VAL A 139 -7.44 -4.67 4.18
N LEU A 140 -7.22 -3.98 3.06
CA LEU A 140 -7.33 -4.55 1.73
C LEU A 140 -6.45 -5.80 1.59
N TYR A 141 -5.17 -5.68 1.93
CA TYR A 141 -4.23 -6.77 1.72
C TYR A 141 -4.56 -7.99 2.60
N ARG A 142 -4.96 -7.80 3.86
CA ARG A 142 -5.42 -8.90 4.72
C ARG A 142 -6.63 -9.62 4.11
N ARG A 143 -7.60 -8.88 3.58
CA ARG A 143 -8.76 -9.47 2.87
C ARG A 143 -8.32 -10.23 1.62
N TRP A 144 -7.40 -9.68 0.84
CA TRP A 144 -6.82 -10.34 -0.33
C TRP A 144 -6.17 -11.67 0.05
N ARG A 145 -5.35 -11.68 1.13
CA ARG A 145 -4.72 -12.89 1.67
C ARG A 145 -5.75 -13.95 2.04
N GLN A 146 -6.81 -13.56 2.74
CA GLN A 146 -7.89 -14.48 3.13
C GLN A 146 -8.60 -15.09 1.91
N LEU A 147 -8.84 -14.30 0.85
CA LEU A 147 -9.44 -14.80 -0.38
C LEU A 147 -8.57 -15.83 -1.10
N LEU A 148 -7.25 -15.60 -1.15
CA LEU A 148 -6.30 -16.56 -1.71
C LEU A 148 -6.26 -17.85 -0.90
N GLN A 149 -6.17 -17.74 0.44
CA GLN A 149 -6.17 -18.89 1.35
C GLN A 149 -7.46 -19.71 1.23
N GLY A 150 -8.62 -19.05 1.15
CA GLY A 150 -9.92 -19.71 0.96
C GLY A 150 -10.05 -20.46 -0.38
N ARG A 151 -9.16 -20.17 -1.35
CA ARG A 151 -9.06 -20.87 -2.64
C ARG A 151 -7.94 -21.91 -2.66
N GLY A 152 -7.18 -22.08 -1.57
CA GLY A 152 -6.08 -23.04 -1.47
C GLY A 152 -4.74 -22.53 -1.99
N TYR A 153 -4.55 -21.20 -2.07
CA TYR A 153 -3.32 -20.55 -2.56
C TYR A 153 -2.54 -19.83 -1.45
#